data_AF-O52360-F1
#
_entry.id   AF-O52360-F1
#
_cell.length_a   1.000
_cell.length_b   1.000
_cell.length_c   1.000
_cell.angle_alpha   90.00
_cell.angle_beta   90.00
_cell.angle_gamma   90.00
#
_symmetry.space_group_name_H-M   'P 1'
#
loop_
_entity.id
_entity.type
_entity.pdbx_description
1 polymer ?
#
loop_
_entity_poly.entity_id
_entity_poly.type
_entity_poly.pdbx_seq_one_letter_code
_entity_poly.pdbx_strand_id
1 'polypeptide(L)'
;MIQELNRVLKLRDLEIFSVMKDNLILCYVIIEDTRKPFTEEDRKLEPLCYMDEEDIKAYLNVSHISIITHEKLSQDDLTLVEDYFSNFVNNTSLTNFIIREYILEDLYDYDDEDKITFFNRMLSHIGSDEIKELDNKNWIYLSQD
;
A
#
# COMPACT_ATOMS: atom_id res chain seq x y z
N MET A 1 8.40 9.96 14.04
CA MET A 1 7.23 9.18 14.49
C MET A 1 6.05 9.65 13.67
N ILE A 2 5.26 8.73 13.10
CA ILE A 2 4.01 9.08 12.43
C ILE A 2 3.09 9.74 13.46
N GLN A 3 2.60 10.94 13.15
CA GLN A 3 1.79 11.71 14.10
C GLN A 3 0.31 11.36 13.97
N GLU A 4 -0.16 11.13 12.74
CA GLU A 4 -1.53 10.74 12.48
C GLU A 4 -1.60 9.84 11.25
N LEU A 5 -2.46 8.83 11.33
CA LEU A 5 -2.75 7.89 10.26
C LEU A 5 -4.25 7.89 10.01
N ASN A 6 -4.67 8.32 8.82
CA ASN A 6 -6.08 8.40 8.47
C ASN A 6 -6.40 7.39 7.37
N ARG A 7 -7.30 6.44 7.66
CA ARG A 7 -7.84 5.51 6.65
C ARG A 7 -8.86 6.24 5.80
N VAL A 8 -8.50 6.58 4.58
CA VAL A 8 -9.32 7.38 3.66
C VAL A 8 -10.17 6.53 2.71
N LEU A 9 -9.79 5.27 2.51
CA LEU A 9 -10.57 4.27 1.77
C LEU A 9 -10.51 2.91 2.47
N LYS A 10 -11.66 2.22 2.48
CA LYS A 10 -11.76 0.83 2.94
C LYS A 10 -12.67 0.02 2.02
N LEU A 11 -12.06 -0.89 1.28
CA LEU A 11 -12.72 -1.93 0.50
C LEU A 11 -12.28 -3.32 1.01
N ARG A 12 -12.80 -4.37 0.40
CA ARG A 12 -12.58 -5.75 0.86
C ARG A 12 -11.13 -6.22 0.72
N ASP A 13 -10.45 -5.76 -0.32
CA ASP A 13 -9.09 -6.13 -0.73
C ASP A 13 -8.19 -4.92 -1.00
N LEU A 14 -8.68 -3.71 -0.70
CA LEU A 14 -7.95 -2.46 -0.88
C LEU A 14 -8.21 -1.51 0.29
N GLU A 15 -7.16 -1.01 0.92
CA GLU A 15 -7.23 0.10 1.88
C GLU A 15 -6.26 1.21 1.45
N ILE A 16 -6.69 2.47 1.61
CA ILE A 16 -5.83 3.63 1.38
C ILE A 16 -5.75 4.45 2.66
N PHE A 17 -4.53 4.82 3.03
CA PHE A 17 -4.21 5.64 4.17
C PHE A 17 -3.50 6.92 3.74
N SER A 18 -3.81 8.04 4.38
CA SER A 18 -2.95 9.22 4.36
C SER A 18 -2.11 9.24 5.64
N VAL A 19 -0.79 9.32 5.49
CA VAL A 19 0.16 9.40 6.60
C VAL A 19 0.51 10.86 6.82
N MET A 20 0.33 11.36 8.05
CA MET A 20 0.68 12.74 8.39
C MET A 20 1.86 12.84 9.34
N LYS A 21 2.70 13.84 9.06
CA LYS A 21 3.83 14.24 9.88
C LYS A 21 3.94 15.76 9.84
N ASP A 22 4.10 16.38 11.00
CA ASP A 22 4.22 17.82 11.17
C ASP A 22 3.02 18.59 10.57
N ASN A 23 1.82 18.05 10.77
CA ASN A 23 0.53 18.53 10.23
C ASN A 23 0.45 18.60 8.70
N LEU A 24 1.34 17.91 7.98
CA LEU A 24 1.32 17.78 6.53
C LEU A 24 1.16 16.32 6.13
N ILE A 25 0.54 16.08 4.98
CA ILE A 25 0.49 14.74 4.38
C ILE A 25 1.90 14.42 3.88
N LEU A 26 2.50 13.41 4.50
CA LEU A 26 3.81 12.90 4.12
C LEU A 26 3.70 12.03 2.87
N CYS A 27 2.75 11.09 2.87
CA CYS A 27 2.50 10.17 1.78
C CYS A 27 1.09 9.56 1.86
N TYR A 28 0.68 8.92 0.78
CA TYR A 28 -0.40 7.93 0.81
C TYR A 28 0.18 6.53 0.82
N VAL A 29 -0.47 5.63 1.54
CA VAL A 29 -0.13 4.20 1.53
C VAL A 29 -1.33 3.42 1.09
N ILE A 30 -1.15 2.63 0.03
CA ILE A 30 -2.16 1.72 -0.51
C ILE A 30 -1.78 0.29 -0.09
N ILE A 31 -2.71 -0.43 0.50
CA ILE A 31 -2.56 -1.85 0.85
C ILE A 31 -3.54 -2.65 -0.01
N GLU A 32 -3.00 -3.56 -0.82
CA GLU A 32 -3.76 -4.48 -1.66
C GLU A 32 -3.60 -5.92 -1.16
N ASP A 33 -4.71 -6.55 -0.77
CA ASP A 33 -4.76 -7.99 -0.49
C ASP A 33 -4.97 -8.76 -1.80
N THR A 34 -3.89 -9.32 -2.35
CA THR A 34 -3.94 -10.00 -3.66
C THR A 34 -4.74 -11.31 -3.61
N ARG A 35 -4.94 -11.89 -2.42
CA ARG A 35 -5.48 -13.24 -2.19
C ARG A 35 -4.79 -14.33 -3.01
N LYS A 36 -3.53 -14.07 -3.37
CA LYS A 36 -2.72 -14.89 -4.28
C LYS A 36 -1.30 -14.99 -3.74
N PRO A 37 -0.57 -16.07 -4.08
CA PRO A 37 0.85 -16.17 -3.80
C PRO A 37 1.66 -15.18 -4.66
N PHE A 38 2.96 -15.07 -4.37
CA PHE A 38 3.90 -14.27 -5.17
C PHE A 38 3.84 -14.61 -6.66
N THR A 39 3.75 -13.58 -7.50
CA THR A 39 3.88 -13.70 -8.96
C THR A 39 5.34 -13.94 -9.37
N GLU A 40 5.58 -14.32 -10.62
CA GLU A 40 6.96 -14.46 -11.13
C GLU A 40 7.73 -13.13 -11.12
N GLU A 41 7.03 -12.00 -11.30
CA GLU A 41 7.66 -10.68 -11.24
C GLU A 41 8.01 -10.29 -9.80
N ASP A 42 7.15 -10.62 -8.83
CA ASP A 42 7.42 -10.36 -7.41
C ASP A 42 8.69 -11.08 -6.94
N ARG A 43 8.91 -12.31 -7.40
CA ARG A 43 10.09 -13.11 -7.07
C ARG A 43 11.41 -12.49 -7.52
N LYS A 44 11.38 -11.51 -8.44
CA LYS A 44 12.59 -10.80 -8.89
C LYS A 44 12.99 -9.67 -7.97
N LEU A 45 12.14 -9.29 -7.01
CA LEU A 45 12.40 -8.21 -6.07
C LEU A 45 13.30 -8.67 -4.93
N GLU A 46 14.07 -7.75 -4.36
CA GLU A 46 14.76 -8.01 -3.11
C GLU A 46 13.79 -7.96 -1.92
N PRO A 47 13.97 -8.83 -0.90
CA PRO A 47 14.95 -9.91 -0.81
C PRO A 47 14.46 -11.24 -1.43
N LEU A 48 13.26 -11.28 -2.00
CA LEU A 48 12.61 -12.50 -2.51
C LEU A 48 13.46 -13.24 -3.55
N CYS A 49 14.22 -12.51 -4.36
CA CYS A 49 15.11 -13.08 -5.38
C CYS A 49 16.27 -13.90 -4.79
N TYR A 50 16.52 -13.81 -3.48
CA TYR A 50 17.53 -14.58 -2.75
C TYR A 50 16.92 -15.73 -1.93
N MET A 51 15.59 -15.88 -1.92
CA MET A 51 14.89 -16.92 -1.14
C MET A 51 14.72 -18.21 -1.93
N ASP A 52 14.70 -19.34 -1.22
CA ASP A 52 14.48 -20.65 -1.82
C ASP A 52 13.03 -20.80 -2.32
N GLU A 53 12.85 -21.52 -3.44
CA GLU A 53 11.56 -21.64 -4.11
C GLU A 53 10.48 -22.33 -3.25
N GLU A 54 10.89 -23.26 -2.38
CA GLU A 54 10.00 -23.94 -1.43
C GLU A 54 9.46 -22.98 -0.38
N ASP A 55 10.30 -22.08 0.15
CA ASP A 55 9.92 -21.07 1.14
C ASP A 55 8.97 -20.03 0.51
N ILE A 56 9.26 -19.58 -0.71
CA ILE A 56 8.39 -18.65 -1.44
C ILE A 56 7.01 -19.28 -1.70
N LYS A 57 6.95 -20.57 -2.06
CA LYS A 57 5.70 -21.30 -2.33
C LYS A 57 4.86 -21.55 -1.07
N ALA A 58 5.45 -21.45 0.12
CA ALA A 58 4.71 -21.61 1.38
C ALA A 58 3.73 -20.45 1.63
N TYR A 59 3.99 -19.27 1.06
CA TYR A 59 3.09 -18.12 1.17
C TYR A 59 1.92 -18.26 0.21
N LEU A 60 0.72 -18.28 0.79
CA LEU A 60 -0.55 -18.44 0.05
C LEU A 60 -1.19 -17.10 -0.28
N ASN A 61 -0.83 -16.05 0.45
CA ASN A 61 -1.32 -14.71 0.23
C ASN A 61 -0.20 -13.68 0.40
N VAL A 62 -0.14 -12.72 -0.52
CA VAL A 62 0.80 -11.61 -0.49
C VAL A 62 0.01 -10.31 -0.51
N SER A 63 0.34 -9.40 0.39
CA SER A 63 -0.16 -8.03 0.32
C SER A 63 0.84 -7.14 -0.42
N HIS A 64 0.37 -6.26 -1.29
CA HIS A 64 1.21 -5.21 -1.86
C HIS A 64 0.97 -3.92 -1.08
N ILE A 65 2.05 -3.29 -0.64
CA ILE A 65 2.05 -2.01 0.08
C ILE A 65 2.75 -1.00 -0.81
N SER A 66 1.98 -0.06 -1.36
CA SER A 66 2.49 0.98 -2.23
C SER A 66 2.52 2.31 -1.49
N ILE A 67 3.70 2.87 -1.29
CA ILE A 67 3.91 4.20 -0.70
C ILE A 67 3.97 5.20 -1.85
N ILE A 68 3.01 6.11 -1.92
CA ILE A 68 2.88 7.11 -2.99
C ILE A 68 3.18 8.48 -2.43
N THR A 69 4.14 9.16 -3.06
CA THR A 69 4.61 10.49 -2.65
C THR A 69 4.72 11.42 -3.86
N HIS A 70 4.65 12.72 -3.61
CA HIS A 70 4.86 13.73 -4.66
C HIS A 70 6.34 13.89 -5.03
N GLU A 71 7.22 13.67 -4.06
CA GLU A 71 8.67 13.66 -4.21
C GLU A 71 9.27 12.51 -3.40
N LYS A 72 10.51 12.15 -3.69
CA LYS A 72 11.19 11.07 -2.96
C LYS A 72 11.27 11.39 -1.46
N LEU A 73 10.86 10.43 -0.62
CA LEU A 73 10.99 10.61 0.82
C LEU A 73 12.45 10.65 1.26
N SER A 74 12.70 11.34 2.38
CA SER A 74 13.97 11.18 3.09
C SER A 74 14.13 9.72 3.52
N GLN A 75 15.37 9.22 3.61
CA GLN A 75 15.60 7.83 4.02
C GLN A 75 14.99 7.52 5.39
N ASP A 76 15.04 8.47 6.32
CA ASP A 76 14.47 8.33 7.66
C ASP A 76 12.94 8.24 7.61
N ASP A 77 12.30 9.02 6.74
CA ASP A 77 10.85 9.00 6.58
C ASP A 77 10.37 7.75 5.85
N LEU A 78 11.09 7.32 4.81
CA LEU A 78 10.80 6.07 4.12
C LEU A 78 10.89 4.89 5.08
N THR A 79 12.00 4.79 5.82
CA THR A 79 12.23 3.72 6.82
C THR A 79 11.13 3.73 7.88
N LEU A 80 10.73 4.92 8.37
CA LEU A 80 9.65 5.05 9.34
C LEU A 80 8.31 4.52 8.81
N VAL A 81 7.96 4.82 7.56
CA VAL A 81 6.71 4.36 6.94
C VAL A 81 6.77 2.85 6.66
N GLU A 82 7.88 2.35 6.11
CA GLU A 82 8.11 0.93 5.85
C GLU A 82 7.99 0.11 7.14
N ASP A 83 8.69 0.52 8.21
CA ASP A 83 8.65 -0.16 9.51
C ASP A 83 7.24 -0.17 10.09
N TYR A 84 6.53 0.96 10.02
CA TYR A 84 5.16 1.03 10.53
C TYR A 84 4.25 0.05 9.80
N PHE A 85 4.21 0.11 8.47
CA PHE A 85 3.28 -0.70 7.69
C PHE A 85 3.66 -2.18 7.64
N SER A 86 4.94 -2.51 7.73
CA SER A 86 5.43 -3.89 7.90
C SER A 86 4.86 -4.56 9.17
N ASN A 87 4.70 -3.78 10.24
CA ASN A 87 4.10 -4.25 11.50
C ASN A 87 2.57 -4.15 11.52
N PHE A 88 2.00 -3.35 10.62
CA PHE A 88 0.56 -3.07 10.56
C PHE A 88 -0.22 -4.15 9.78
N VAL A 89 0.38 -4.71 8.73
CA VAL A 89 -0.21 -5.81 7.96
C VAL A 89 -0.11 -7.14 8.71
N ASN A 90 -1.13 -7.99 8.54
CA ASN A 90 -1.21 -9.25 9.27
C ASN A 90 -0.27 -10.31 8.65
N ASN A 91 0.91 -10.45 9.25
CA ASN A 91 1.89 -11.45 8.86
C ASN A 91 1.70 -12.73 9.69
N THR A 92 1.45 -13.83 8.98
CA THR A 92 1.35 -15.17 9.52
C THR A 92 2.39 -16.05 8.82
N SER A 93 2.52 -17.31 9.22
CA SER A 93 3.40 -18.25 8.49
C SER A 93 2.98 -18.51 7.04
N LEU A 94 1.81 -18.05 6.61
CA LEU A 94 1.25 -18.26 5.26
C LEU A 94 0.99 -16.95 4.50
N THR A 95 1.24 -15.80 5.14
CA THR A 95 1.01 -14.47 4.55
C THR A 95 2.29 -13.66 4.58
N ASN A 96 2.52 -12.86 3.54
CA ASN A 96 3.67 -11.97 3.44
C ASN A 96 3.28 -10.69 2.72
N PHE A 97 4.21 -9.75 2.55
CA PHE A 97 3.97 -8.49 1.86
C PHE A 97 5.19 -8.03 1.06
N ILE A 98 4.95 -7.07 0.17
CA ILE A 98 5.96 -6.36 -0.60
C ILE A 98 5.71 -4.88 -0.40
N ILE A 99 6.75 -4.11 -0.09
CA ILE A 99 6.67 -2.65 -0.05
C ILE A 99 7.38 -2.04 -1.25
N ARG A 100 6.78 -1.02 -1.87
CA ARG A 100 7.38 -0.23 -2.95
C ARG A 100 7.04 1.25 -2.80
N GLU A 101 8.03 2.11 -3.05
CA GLU A 101 7.85 3.56 -3.18
C GLU A 101 7.55 3.94 -4.64
N TYR A 102 6.59 4.84 -4.83
CA TYR A 102 6.17 5.39 -6.11
C TYR A 102 6.10 6.92 -6.03
N ILE A 103 6.63 7.59 -7.06
CA ILE A 103 6.63 9.06 -7.14
C ILE A 103 5.58 9.48 -8.18
N LEU A 104 4.53 10.15 -7.69
CA LEU A 104 3.49 10.77 -8.50
C LEU A 104 3.62 12.29 -8.36
N GLU A 105 4.38 12.93 -9.26
CA GLU A 105 4.76 14.35 -9.16
C GLU A 105 3.56 15.30 -9.02
N ASP A 106 2.45 15.00 -9.69
CA ASP A 106 1.25 15.82 -9.70
C ASP A 106 0.23 15.45 -8.61
N LEU A 107 0.63 14.67 -7.61
CA LEU A 107 -0.25 14.09 -6.58
C LEU A 107 -1.22 15.13 -5.98
N TYR A 108 -0.77 16.36 -5.73
CA TYR A 108 -1.57 17.41 -5.08
C TYR A 108 -2.04 18.52 -6.02
N ASP A 109 -1.89 18.38 -7.34
CA ASP A 109 -2.11 19.47 -8.30
C ASP A 109 -3.59 19.76 -8.63
N TYR A 110 -4.52 18.94 -8.12
CA TYR A 110 -5.94 18.99 -8.48
C TYR A 110 -6.84 19.19 -7.24
N ASP A 111 -7.12 20.45 -6.90
CA ASP A 111 -7.90 20.83 -5.72
C ASP A 111 -9.41 20.47 -5.80
N ASP A 112 -9.97 20.34 -7.02
CA ASP A 112 -11.40 20.08 -7.26
C ASP A 112 -11.70 18.62 -7.66
N GLU A 113 -10.71 17.73 -7.57
CA GLU A 113 -10.86 16.31 -7.92
C GLU A 113 -11.74 15.58 -6.89
N ASP A 114 -12.74 14.83 -7.36
CA ASP A 114 -13.51 13.98 -6.45
C ASP A 114 -12.65 12.80 -5.94
N LYS A 115 -13.02 12.26 -4.78
CA LYS A 115 -12.22 11.23 -4.10
C LYS A 115 -11.98 9.97 -4.94
N ILE A 116 -12.95 9.55 -5.76
CA ILE A 116 -12.80 8.33 -6.56
C ILE A 116 -11.79 8.58 -7.67
N THR A 117 -11.90 9.72 -8.36
CA THR A 117 -10.93 10.09 -9.40
C THR A 117 -9.52 10.23 -8.81
N PHE A 118 -9.39 10.86 -7.65
CA PHE A 118 -8.12 10.98 -6.93
C PHE A 118 -7.50 9.60 -6.59
N PHE A 119 -8.30 8.69 -6.03
CA PHE A 119 -7.81 7.33 -5.72
C PHE A 119 -7.47 6.53 -6.98
N ASN A 120 -8.29 6.61 -8.03
CA ASN A 120 -8.04 5.88 -9.28
C ASN A 120 -6.79 6.37 -10.01
N ARG A 121 -6.44 7.65 -9.89
CA ARG A 121 -5.17 8.17 -10.40
C ARG A 121 -3.97 7.53 -9.71
N MET A 122 -4.01 7.45 -8.37
CA MET A 122 -2.98 6.74 -7.60
C MET A 122 -2.91 5.25 -7.95
N LEU A 123 -4.07 4.57 -8.06
CA LEU A 123 -4.13 3.15 -8.41
C LEU A 123 -3.57 2.86 -9.80
N SER A 124 -3.97 3.67 -10.79
CA SER A 124 -3.47 3.56 -12.15
C SER A 124 -1.96 3.76 -12.22
N HIS A 125 -1.41 4.68 -11.43
CA HIS A 125 0.02 4.95 -11.38
C HIS A 125 0.83 3.76 -10.86
N ILE A 126 0.29 3.00 -9.90
CA ILE A 126 0.95 1.80 -9.37
C ILE A 126 0.64 0.52 -10.17
N GLY A 127 -0.20 0.62 -11.21
CA GLY A 127 -0.62 -0.51 -12.04
C GLY A 127 -1.71 -1.39 -11.42
N SER A 128 -2.49 -0.84 -10.48
CA SER A 128 -3.61 -1.50 -9.81
C SER A 128 -4.94 -1.30 -10.56
N ASP A 129 -5.95 -2.10 -10.21
CA ASP A 129 -7.29 -2.03 -10.76
C ASP A 129 -8.06 -0.79 -10.24
N GLU A 130 -8.83 -0.15 -11.11
CA GLU A 130 -9.65 1.01 -10.75
C GLU A 130 -10.84 0.63 -9.85
N ILE A 131 -11.16 1.52 -8.90
CA ILE A 131 -12.36 1.48 -8.09
C ILE A 131 -13.53 1.98 -8.95
N LYS A 132 -14.51 1.09 -9.15
CA LYS A 132 -15.70 1.42 -9.95
C LYS A 132 -16.79 2.15 -9.14
N GLU A 133 -17.04 1.70 -7.90
CA GLU A 133 -18.04 2.29 -7.01
C GLU A 133 -17.64 2.07 -5.53
N LEU A 134 -17.91 3.06 -4.69
CA LEU A 134 -17.75 2.96 -3.23
C LEU A 134 -19.00 2.33 -2.61
N ASP A 135 -19.06 1.00 -2.53
CA ASP A 135 -20.16 0.31 -1.86
C ASP A 135 -19.89 0.18 -0.35
N ASN A 136 -20.52 1.06 0.45
CA ASN A 136 -20.37 1.15 1.90
C ASN A 136 -20.83 -0.11 2.68
N LYS A 137 -21.35 -1.16 2.01
CA LYS A 137 -21.95 -2.33 2.65
C LYS A 137 -21.00 -3.52 2.91
N ASN A 138 -19.78 -3.51 2.39
CA ASN A 138 -18.85 -4.66 2.47
C ASN A 138 -17.53 -4.33 3.18
N TRP A 139 -17.62 -3.72 4.37
CA TRP A 139 -16.43 -3.39 5.16
C TRP A 139 -15.90 -4.63 5.88
N ILE A 140 -14.87 -5.27 5.30
CA ILE A 140 -14.03 -6.26 5.98
C ILE A 140 -12.70 -5.58 6.30
N TYR A 141 -12.11 -5.88 7.46
CA TYR A 141 -10.84 -5.29 7.91
C TYR A 141 -9.66 -5.99 7.23
N LEU A 142 -8.75 -5.24 6.60
CA LEU A 142 -7.45 -5.77 6.15
C LEU A 142 -6.34 -5.48 7.17
N SER A 143 -6.42 -4.33 7.83
CA SER A 143 -5.51 -3.92 8.90
C SER A 143 -6.12 -4.02 10.31
N GLN A 144 -5.26 -4.16 11.33
CA GLN A 144 -5.68 -4.12 12.74
C GLN A 144 -6.17 -2.72 13.13
N ASP A 145 -7.14 -2.65 14.06
CA ASP A 145 -7.64 -1.39 14.67
C ASP A 145 -6.59 -0.76 15.60
#